data_AF-A0A7C7K1B4-F1
#
_entry.id   AF-A0A7C7K1B4-F1
#
_cell.length_a   1.000
_cell.length_b   1.000
_cell.length_c   1.000
_cell.angle_alpha   90.00
_cell.angle_beta   90.00
_cell.angle_gamma   90.00
#
_symmetry.space_group_name_H-M   'P 1'
#
loop_
_entity.id
_entity.type
_entity.pdbx_description
1 polymer ?
#
loop_
_entity_poly.entity_id
_entity_poly.type
_entity_poly.pdbx_seq_one_letter_code
_entity_poly.pdbx_strand_id
1 'polypeptide(L)'
;MEKDASIRSAGTGVALASHKVELAGGTAEKSIKIETDLRGNGFIPMTTEELSKILNTSHKEILEIIHVLKRNEKVVEIENGIWMHSQNMAKLRQAMKDHFNTQTEMNVADFKRMSGLTRKFAIPVLEYCDKQGWTERDGNVRIKGNME
;
A
#
# COMPACT_ATOMS: atom_id res chain seq x y z
N MET A 1 6.31 -45.85 17.05
CA MET A 1 6.06 -46.06 15.61
C MET A 1 4.55 -46.02 15.45
N GLU A 2 4.03 -44.82 15.15
CA GLU A 2 3.45 -44.45 13.84
C GLU A 2 2.13 -45.16 13.57
N LYS A 3 1.02 -44.52 13.19
CA LYS A 3 0.63 -43.11 13.05
C LYS A 3 -0.91 -43.16 12.95
N ASP A 4 -1.59 -42.37 13.76
CA ASP A 4 -3.05 -42.25 13.73
C ASP A 4 -3.51 -41.57 12.43
N ALA A 5 -4.48 -42.22 11.79
CA ALA A 5 -5.25 -41.68 10.70
C ALA A 5 -6.25 -40.66 11.25
N SER A 6 -6.21 -39.43 10.75
CA SER A 6 -7.32 -38.50 10.87
C SER A 6 -7.35 -37.60 9.64
N ILE A 7 -8.00 -38.12 8.60
CA ILE A 7 -8.48 -37.33 7.47
C ILE A 7 -9.64 -36.48 8.00
N ARG A 8 -9.48 -35.16 8.02
CA ARG A 8 -10.60 -34.21 8.11
C ARG A 8 -10.71 -33.41 6.82
N SER A 9 -11.96 -33.31 6.38
CA SER A 9 -12.43 -32.90 5.06
C SER A 9 -12.04 -31.48 4.67
N ALA A 10 -11.91 -31.32 3.36
CA ALA A 10 -11.62 -30.11 2.62
C ALA A 10 -12.54 -28.93 2.98
N GLY A 11 -11.93 -27.87 3.51
CA GLY A 11 -12.42 -26.50 3.38
C GLY A 11 -11.65 -25.83 2.26
N THR A 12 -12.37 -25.32 1.27
CA THR A 12 -11.87 -24.54 0.12
C THR A 12 -10.89 -23.45 0.56
N GLY A 13 -9.61 -23.72 0.35
CA GLY A 13 -8.50 -22.82 0.60
C GLY A 13 -7.29 -23.37 -0.13
N VAL A 14 -7.29 -23.29 -1.46
CA VAL A 14 -6.06 -23.54 -2.23
C VAL A 14 -5.18 -22.31 -2.03
N ALA A 15 -4.45 -22.31 -0.92
CA ALA A 15 -3.32 -21.45 -0.72
C ALA A 15 -2.14 -22.33 -0.32
N LEU A 16 -1.01 -22.08 -1.00
CA LEU A 16 0.36 -22.46 -0.64
C LEU A 16 0.84 -23.85 -1.09
N ALA A 17 1.38 -23.86 -2.31
CA ALA A 17 2.72 -24.39 -2.57
C ALA A 17 3.20 -23.80 -3.90
N SER A 18 4.47 -23.42 -4.02
CA SER A 18 5.13 -23.21 -5.33
C SER A 18 4.97 -21.88 -6.06
N HIS A 19 4.71 -20.75 -5.40
CA HIS A 19 5.10 -19.45 -5.96
C HIS A 19 6.42 -18.97 -5.34
N LYS A 20 7.42 -19.86 -5.37
CA LYS A 20 8.81 -19.46 -5.56
C LYS A 20 8.93 -18.95 -7.02
N VAL A 21 8.16 -17.92 -7.36
CA VAL A 21 8.32 -17.18 -8.61
C VAL A 21 9.53 -16.30 -8.35
N GLU A 22 10.71 -16.93 -8.43
CA GLU A 22 11.82 -16.24 -9.06
C GLU A 22 11.24 -15.66 -10.34
N LEU A 23 11.20 -14.32 -10.41
CA LEU A 23 10.63 -13.54 -11.48
C LEU A 23 11.29 -13.96 -12.80
N ALA A 24 10.80 -15.05 -13.40
CA ALA A 24 11.18 -15.48 -14.73
C ALA A 24 10.73 -14.38 -15.70
N GLY A 25 11.56 -14.16 -16.74
CA GLY A 25 11.54 -12.98 -17.61
C GLY A 25 10.16 -12.50 -18.09
N GLY A 26 10.06 -11.20 -18.35
CA GLY A 26 8.80 -10.46 -18.56
C GLY A 26 8.18 -9.97 -17.24
N THR A 27 8.08 -10.84 -16.23
CA THR A 27 7.51 -10.47 -14.92
C THR A 27 8.46 -9.59 -14.10
N ALA A 28 9.77 -9.84 -14.19
CA ALA A 28 10.78 -9.06 -13.47
C ALA A 28 10.83 -7.60 -13.95
N GLU A 29 10.77 -7.38 -15.27
CA GLU A 29 10.78 -6.05 -15.88
C GLU A 29 9.54 -5.25 -15.49
N LYS A 30 8.35 -5.87 -15.55
CA LYS A 30 7.09 -5.26 -15.10
C LYS A 30 7.14 -4.92 -13.61
N SER A 31 7.70 -5.80 -12.77
CA SER A 31 7.89 -5.54 -11.34
C SER A 31 8.77 -4.32 -11.09
N ILE A 32 9.91 -4.22 -11.77
CA ILE A 32 10.84 -3.08 -11.67
C ILE A 32 10.14 -1.79 -12.13
N LYS A 33 9.35 -1.88 -13.21
CA LYS A 33 8.61 -0.74 -13.75
C LYS A 33 7.54 -0.24 -12.77
N ILE A 34 6.73 -1.13 -12.19
CA ILE A 34 5.74 -0.78 -11.15
C ILE A 34 6.41 -0.12 -9.94
N GLU A 35 7.49 -0.71 -9.42
CA GLU A 35 8.23 -0.14 -8.28
C GLU A 35 8.77 1.25 -8.61
N THR A 36 9.35 1.41 -9.80
CA THR A 36 9.93 2.68 -10.25
C THR A 36 8.86 3.76 -10.42
N ASP A 37 7.72 3.43 -11.03
CA ASP A 37 6.64 4.39 -11.28
C ASP A 37 5.97 4.83 -9.96
N LEU A 38 5.68 3.87 -9.06
CA LEU A 38 5.15 4.19 -7.73
C LEU A 38 6.13 5.01 -6.89
N ARG A 39 7.43 4.73 -7.01
CA ARG A 39 8.47 5.50 -6.31
C ARG A 39 8.63 6.91 -6.90
N GLY A 40 8.64 7.03 -8.22
CA GLY A 40 8.84 8.28 -8.95
C GLY A 40 7.70 9.28 -8.81
N ASN A 41 6.48 8.81 -8.57
CA ASN A 41 5.29 9.66 -8.40
C ASN A 41 5.15 10.34 -7.04
N GLY A 42 6.14 10.22 -6.15
CA GLY A 42 6.10 10.81 -4.82
C GLY A 42 4.90 10.27 -4.02
N PHE A 43 4.12 11.16 -3.41
CA PHE A 43 2.97 10.76 -2.59
C PHE A 43 1.76 10.33 -3.40
N ILE A 44 1.75 10.48 -4.73
CA ILE A 44 0.57 10.16 -5.56
C ILE A 44 0.48 8.64 -5.73
N PRO A 45 -0.53 7.98 -5.12
CA PRO A 45 -0.73 6.54 -5.30
C PRO A 45 -1.18 6.22 -6.73
N MET A 46 -1.08 4.95 -7.12
CA MET A 46 -1.71 4.43 -8.34
C MET A 46 -2.71 3.33 -8.01
N THR A 47 -3.78 3.28 -8.80
CA THR A 47 -4.73 2.17 -8.79
C THR A 47 -4.23 1.00 -9.61
N THR A 48 -4.72 -0.20 -9.29
CA THR A 48 -4.50 -1.40 -10.11
C THR A 48 -4.91 -1.20 -11.58
N GLU A 49 -6.00 -0.45 -11.81
CA GLU A 49 -6.49 -0.07 -13.14
C GLU A 49 -5.50 0.83 -13.91
N GLU A 50 -4.94 1.85 -13.24
CA GLU A 50 -3.92 2.73 -13.85
C GLU A 50 -2.65 1.95 -14.21
N LEU A 51 -2.19 1.08 -13.32
CA LEU A 51 -1.04 0.21 -13.57
C LEU A 51 -1.30 -0.76 -14.73
N SER A 52 -2.48 -1.38 -14.77
CA SER A 52 -2.91 -2.27 -15.86
C SER A 52 -2.86 -1.57 -17.22
N LYS A 53 -3.30 -0.30 -17.28
CA LYS A 53 -3.24 0.52 -18.49
C LYS A 53 -1.81 0.90 -18.88
N ILE A 54 -0.99 1.34 -17.93
CA ILE A 54 0.40 1.77 -18.18
C ILE A 54 1.24 0.60 -18.73
N LEU A 55 1.08 -0.59 -18.16
CA LEU A 55 1.84 -1.78 -18.53
C LEU A 55 1.16 -2.63 -19.61
N ASN A 56 0.01 -2.19 -20.14
CA ASN A 56 -0.81 -2.91 -21.14
C ASN A 56 -0.98 -4.40 -20.79
N THR A 57 -1.39 -4.67 -19.54
CA THR A 57 -1.38 -6.00 -18.94
C THR A 57 -2.67 -6.21 -18.13
N SER A 58 -3.12 -7.46 -17.99
CA SER A 58 -4.36 -7.77 -17.25
C SER A 58 -4.28 -7.37 -15.77
N HIS A 59 -5.45 -7.05 -15.17
CA HIS A 59 -5.55 -6.75 -13.73
C HIS A 59 -5.02 -7.89 -12.85
N LYS A 60 -5.34 -9.13 -13.23
CA LYS A 60 -4.90 -10.33 -12.51
C LYS A 60 -3.38 -10.39 -12.41
N GLU A 61 -2.69 -10.17 -13.52
CA GLU A 61 -1.24 -10.19 -13.57
C GLU A 61 -0.60 -9.02 -12.80
N ILE A 62 -1.19 -7.81 -12.86
CA ILE A 62 -0.76 -6.69 -12.00
C ILE A 62 -0.89 -7.04 -10.52
N LEU A 63 -2.01 -7.63 -10.11
CA LEU A 63 -2.24 -8.04 -8.72
C LEU A 63 -1.24 -9.12 -8.26
N GLU A 64 -0.94 -10.10 -9.12
CA GLU A 64 0.07 -11.13 -8.83
C GLU A 64 1.46 -10.49 -8.57
N ILE A 65 1.89 -9.57 -9.43
CA ILE A 65 3.17 -8.87 -9.30
C ILE A 65 3.18 -7.97 -8.05
N ILE A 66 2.16 -7.13 -7.88
CA ILE A 66 2.15 -6.14 -6.79
C ILE A 66 2.00 -6.79 -5.41
N HIS A 67 1.36 -7.96 -5.32
CA HIS A 67 1.34 -8.74 -4.09
C HIS A 67 2.71 -9.33 -3.74
N VAL A 68 3.55 -9.67 -4.73
CA VAL A 68 4.95 -10.03 -4.47
C VAL A 68 5.70 -8.82 -3.92
N LEU A 69 5.54 -7.64 -4.54
CA LEU A 69 6.15 -6.39 -4.06
C LEU A 69 5.69 -6.02 -2.64
N LYS A 70 4.39 -6.22 -2.34
CA LYS A 70 3.80 -6.00 -1.02
C LYS A 70 4.42 -6.92 0.04
N ARG A 71 4.54 -8.22 -0.27
CA ARG A 71 5.20 -9.19 0.61
C ARG A 71 6.67 -8.86 0.87
N ASN A 72 7.34 -8.26 -0.11
CA ASN A 72 8.72 -7.78 0.01
C ASN A 72 8.81 -6.35 0.57
N GLU A 73 7.71 -5.81 1.13
CA GLU A 73 7.63 -4.49 1.76
C GLU A 73 8.03 -3.32 0.85
N LYS A 74 8.01 -3.50 -0.47
CA LYS A 74 8.34 -2.44 -1.45
C LYS A 74 7.18 -1.48 -1.68
N VAL A 75 5.95 -1.99 -1.56
CA VAL A 75 4.73 -1.22 -1.72
C VAL A 75 3.77 -1.49 -0.58
N VAL A 76 2.93 -0.52 -0.28
CA VAL A 76 1.82 -0.63 0.66
C VAL A 76 0.50 -0.50 -0.09
N GLU A 77 -0.49 -1.27 0.34
CA GLU A 77 -1.87 -1.11 -0.10
C GLU A 77 -2.56 -0.15 0.86
N ILE A 78 -3.04 0.98 0.33
CA ILE A 78 -3.76 1.99 1.11
C ILE A 78 -5.19 1.51 1.35
N GLU A 79 -5.89 1.21 0.25
CA GLU A 79 -7.27 0.74 0.25
C GLU A 79 -7.62 0.18 -1.14
N ASN A 80 -8.34 -0.94 -1.20
CA ASN A 80 -9.03 -1.42 -2.42
C ASN A 80 -8.21 -1.32 -3.72
N GLY A 81 -6.97 -1.83 -3.71
CA GLY A 81 -6.10 -1.79 -4.90
C GLY A 81 -5.55 -0.40 -5.27
N ILE A 82 -5.49 0.52 -4.31
CA ILE A 82 -4.71 1.77 -4.33
C ILE A 82 -3.36 1.50 -3.67
N TRP A 83 -2.28 1.76 -4.40
CA TRP A 83 -0.93 1.37 -4.03
C TRP A 83 0.00 2.58 -3.94
N MET A 84 0.88 2.58 -2.94
CA MET A 84 1.96 3.55 -2.81
C MET A 84 3.28 2.82 -2.54
N HIS A 85 4.39 3.35 -3.04
CA HIS A 85 5.70 2.83 -2.67
C HIS A 85 6.01 3.07 -1.19
N SER A 86 6.57 2.08 -0.49
CA SER A 86 6.80 2.15 0.95
C SER A 86 7.71 3.32 1.36
N GLN A 87 8.72 3.65 0.56
CA GLN A 87 9.57 4.83 0.83
C GLN A 87 8.79 6.15 0.76
N ASN A 88 7.78 6.25 -0.10
CA ASN A 88 6.96 7.45 -0.18
C ASN A 88 5.97 7.52 0.98
N MET A 89 5.46 6.37 1.44
CA MET A 89 4.66 6.31 2.66
C MET A 89 5.49 6.70 3.90
N ALA A 90 6.74 6.25 3.99
CA ALA A 90 7.65 6.64 5.08
C ALA A 90 7.94 8.15 5.07
N LYS A 91 8.21 8.73 3.89
CA LYS A 91 8.37 10.18 3.73
C LYS A 91 7.10 10.95 4.11
N LEU A 92 5.92 10.44 3.76
CA LEU A 92 4.64 11.05 4.12
C LEU A 92 4.45 11.03 5.64
N ARG A 93 4.75 9.91 6.30
CA ARG A 93 4.73 9.80 7.76
C ARG A 93 5.66 10.80 8.42
N GLN A 94 6.87 10.98 7.89
CA GLN A 94 7.80 11.99 8.39
C GLN A 94 7.25 13.40 8.21
N ALA A 95 6.68 13.73 7.05
CA ALA A 95 6.08 15.04 6.82
C ALA A 95 4.92 15.33 7.79
N MET A 96 4.08 14.34 8.10
CA MET A 96 3.05 14.48 9.14
C MET A 96 3.66 14.69 10.52
N LYS A 97 4.73 13.95 10.87
CA LYS A 97 5.44 14.13 12.14
C LYS A 97 5.98 15.56 12.29
N ASP A 98 6.53 16.11 11.21
CA ASP A 98 7.04 17.48 11.16
C ASP A 98 5.90 18.51 11.29
N HIS A 99 4.76 18.30 10.61
CA HIS A 99 3.55 19.10 10.80
C HIS A 99 3.14 19.12 12.27
N PHE A 100 3.05 17.93 12.90
CA PHE A 100 2.63 17.81 14.29
C PHE A 100 3.63 18.33 15.33
N ASN A 101 4.86 18.66 14.94
CA ASN A 101 5.81 19.35 15.82
C ASN A 101 5.50 20.85 15.92
N THR A 102 4.75 21.40 14.97
CA THR A 102 4.42 22.84 14.90
C THR A 102 2.93 23.13 15.09
N GLN A 103 2.06 22.18 14.78
CA GLN A 103 0.60 22.29 14.87
C GLN A 103 0.05 21.05 15.58
N THR A 104 -0.94 21.19 16.46
CA THR A 104 -1.51 20.04 17.20
C THR A 104 -2.55 19.26 16.39
N GLU A 105 -3.12 19.90 15.36
CA GLU A 105 -4.21 19.39 14.55
C GLU A 105 -3.85 19.45 13.06
N MET A 106 -4.43 18.54 12.29
CA MET A 106 -4.31 18.50 10.83
C MET A 106 -5.67 18.25 10.21
N ASN A 107 -6.25 19.25 9.54
CA ASN A 107 -7.45 19.05 8.74
C ASN A 107 -7.10 18.48 7.35
N VAL A 108 -8.12 18.10 6.57
CA VAL A 108 -7.92 17.56 5.22
C VAL A 108 -7.22 18.57 4.29
N ALA A 109 -7.46 19.87 4.44
CA ALA A 109 -6.81 20.88 3.60
C ALA A 109 -5.31 21.03 3.90
N ASP A 110 -4.91 20.96 5.18
CA ASP A 110 -3.50 20.90 5.60
C ASP A 110 -2.80 19.71 4.97
N PHE A 111 -3.40 18.52 5.13
CA PHE A 111 -2.85 17.29 4.58
C PHE A 111 -2.69 17.37 3.06
N LYS A 112 -3.67 17.93 2.34
CA LYS A 112 -3.59 18.13 0.89
C LYS A 112 -2.49 19.11 0.49
N ARG A 113 -2.30 20.21 1.23
CA ARG A 113 -1.21 21.17 0.96
C ARG A 113 0.15 20.52 1.10
N MET A 114 0.34 19.71 2.14
CA MET A 114 1.59 19.02 2.41
C MET A 114 1.84 17.87 1.42
N SER A 115 0.81 17.06 1.12
CA SER A 115 0.97 15.86 0.30
C SER A 115 0.83 16.08 -1.20
N GLY A 116 0.25 17.21 -1.62
CA GLY A 116 -0.12 17.46 -3.01
C GLY A 116 -1.31 16.61 -3.51
N LEU A 117 -1.95 15.83 -2.63
CA LEU A 117 -3.00 14.90 -3.03
C LEU A 117 -4.32 15.57 -3.32
N THR A 118 -5.03 15.04 -4.31
CA THR A 118 -6.43 15.37 -4.54
C THR A 118 -7.31 14.68 -3.51
N ARG A 119 -8.57 15.11 -3.36
CA ARG A 119 -9.50 14.50 -2.39
C ARG A 119 -9.70 13.00 -2.62
N LYS A 120 -9.65 12.55 -3.89
CA LYS A 120 -9.75 11.14 -4.29
C LYS A 120 -8.75 10.26 -3.55
N PHE A 121 -7.52 10.73 -3.35
CA PHE A 121 -6.45 9.97 -2.71
C PHE A 121 -6.18 10.43 -1.27
N ALA A 122 -6.41 11.71 -0.95
CA ALA A 122 -6.14 12.24 0.38
C ALA A 122 -6.98 11.57 1.46
N ILE A 123 -8.27 11.32 1.21
CA ILE A 123 -9.14 10.68 2.21
C ILE A 123 -8.72 9.21 2.46
N PRO A 124 -8.58 8.34 1.44
CA PRO A 124 -8.10 6.98 1.66
C PRO A 124 -6.73 6.89 2.35
N VAL A 125 -5.79 7.76 1.98
CA VAL A 125 -4.46 7.78 2.61
C VAL A 125 -4.55 8.20 4.08
N LEU A 126 -5.36 9.20 4.39
CA LEU A 126 -5.60 9.61 5.77
C LEU A 126 -6.26 8.48 6.59
N GLU A 127 -7.25 7.79 6.03
CA GLU A 127 -7.88 6.64 6.67
C GLU A 127 -6.90 5.48 6.87
N TYR A 128 -5.96 5.28 5.94
CA TYR A 128 -4.85 4.35 6.13
C TYR A 128 -3.97 4.78 7.30
N CYS A 129 -3.56 6.05 7.39
CA CYS A 129 -2.79 6.58 8.52
C CYS A 129 -3.52 6.39 9.86
N ASP A 130 -4.84 6.59 9.87
CA ASP A 130 -5.69 6.36 11.05
C ASP A 130 -5.67 4.88 11.46
N LYS A 131 -5.81 3.96 10.49
CA LYS A 131 -5.74 2.50 10.72
C LYS A 131 -4.36 2.05 11.20
N GLN A 132 -3.28 2.72 10.78
CA GLN A 132 -1.93 2.47 11.29
C GLN A 132 -1.71 3.04 12.71
N GLY A 133 -2.68 3.77 13.26
CA GLY A 133 -2.57 4.46 14.54
C GLY A 133 -1.64 5.67 14.51
N TRP A 134 -1.24 6.12 13.32
CA TRP A 134 -0.36 7.29 13.18
C TRP A 134 -1.12 8.57 13.48
N THR A 135 -2.39 8.62 13.12
CA THR A 135 -3.30 9.72 13.41
C THR A 135 -4.58 9.18 14.05
N GLU A 136 -5.28 10.04 14.77
CA GLU A 136 -6.64 9.76 15.25
C GLU A 136 -7.56 10.86 14.76
N ARG A 137 -8.74 10.49 14.27
CA ARG A 137 -9.72 11.44 13.74
C ARG A 137 -10.58 12.00 14.88
N ASP A 138 -10.51 13.32 15.06
CA ASP A 138 -11.38 14.06 15.96
C ASP A 138 -12.20 15.08 15.14
N GLY A 139 -13.48 14.74 14.90
CA GLY A 139 -14.37 15.53 14.04
C GLY A 139 -13.81 15.75 12.62
N ASN A 140 -13.43 17.01 12.35
CA ASN A 140 -12.93 17.48 11.05
C ASN A 140 -11.39 17.52 10.97
N VAL A 141 -10.70 17.24 12.06
CA VAL A 141 -9.25 17.25 12.16
C VAL A 141 -8.72 15.87 12.50
N ARG A 142 -7.41 15.74 12.42
CA ARG A 142 -6.64 14.63 12.98
C ARG A 142 -5.67 15.15 14.01
N ILE A 143 -5.54 14.40 15.08
CA ILE A 143 -4.53 14.59 16.12
C ILE A 143 -3.40 13.58 15.92
N LYS A 144 -2.23 13.89 16.50
CA LYS A 144 -1.05 13.02 16.46
C LYS A 144 -1.32 11.72 17.23
N GLY A 145 -1.20 10.58 16.55
CA GLY A 145 -1.18 9.26 17.16
C GLY A 145 0.26 8.76 17.37
N ASN A 146 0.45 7.45 17.34
CA ASN A 146 1.76 6.83 17.50
C ASN A 146 2.55 6.83 16.18
N MET A 147 3.45 7.82 16.05
CA MET A 147 4.33 8.00 14.89
C MET A 147 5.82 7.76 15.23
N GLU A 148 6.14 6.76 16.07
CA GLU A 148 7.53 6.35 16.34
C GLU A 148 8.29 5.95 15.08
#